data_AF-A0A934HIW0-F1
#
_entry.id   AF-A0A934HIW0-F1
#
_cell.length_a   1.000
_cell.length_b   1.000
_cell.length_c   1.000
_cell.angle_alpha   90.00
_cell.angle_beta   90.00
_cell.angle_gamma   90.00
#
_symmetry.space_group_name_H-M   'P 1'
#
loop_
_entity.id
_entity.type
_entity.pdbx_description
1 polymer ?
#
loop_
_entity_poly.entity_id
_entity_poly.type
_entity_poly.pdbx_seq_one_letter_code
_entity_poly.pdbx_strand_id
1 'polypeptide(L)'
;MKGTRFLVLLLTCICIAAGLMVSNSGHAEYGDIVLINKQESMEKAGVNPVLFPHWFHRIRFKCKVCHEDIFILKKGANDIDMGKIMSGEFCGKCHNGLIAWEPLDCVRCHSYKGEISPAGK
;
A
#
# COMPACT_ATOMS: atom_id res chain seq x y z
N MET A 1 -10.44 42.66 -28.53
CA MET A 1 -9.73 41.44 -29.00
C MET A 1 -8.42 41.15 -28.27
N LYS A 2 -7.59 42.14 -27.87
CA LYS A 2 -6.32 41.90 -27.14
C LYS A 2 -6.51 41.53 -25.65
N GLY A 3 -7.45 42.18 -24.95
CA GLY A 3 -7.74 41.88 -23.54
C GLY A 3 -8.36 40.50 -23.30
N THR A 4 -9.20 40.03 -24.22
CA THR A 4 -9.81 38.69 -24.15
C THR A 4 -8.78 37.59 -24.29
N ARG A 5 -7.78 37.78 -25.17
CA ARG A 5 -6.67 36.82 -25.35
C ARG A 5 -5.74 36.78 -24.14
N PHE A 6 -5.48 37.95 -23.53
CA PHE A 6 -4.66 38.03 -22.32
C PHE A 6 -5.34 37.38 -21.12
N LEU A 7 -6.66 37.61 -20.95
CA LEU A 7 -7.44 37.00 -19.89
C LEU A 7 -7.53 35.47 -20.03
N VAL A 8 -7.71 34.96 -21.26
CA VAL A 8 -7.73 33.52 -21.54
C VAL A 8 -6.37 32.88 -21.24
N LEU A 9 -5.27 33.51 -21.66
CA LEU A 9 -3.91 33.04 -21.36
C LEU A 9 -3.62 33.01 -19.85
N LEU A 10 -4.03 34.07 -19.14
CA LEU A 10 -3.85 34.17 -17.69
C LEU A 10 -4.64 33.07 -16.95
N LEU A 11 -5.89 32.84 -17.34
CA LEU A 11 -6.73 31.78 -16.78
C LEU A 11 -6.16 30.39 -17.05
N THR A 12 -5.65 30.12 -18.27
CA THR A 12 -5.00 28.83 -18.57
C THR A 12 -3.74 28.59 -17.75
N CYS A 13 -2.92 29.62 -17.52
CA CYS A 13 -1.72 29.50 -16.68
C CYS A 13 -2.06 29.24 -15.22
N ILE A 14 -3.11 29.88 -14.69
CA ILE A 14 -3.59 29.65 -13.31
C ILE A 14 -4.11 28.21 -13.15
N CYS A 15 -4.86 27.69 -14.12
CA CYS A 15 -5.34 26.30 -14.08
C CYS A 15 -4.20 25.27 -14.13
N ILE A 16 -3.16 25.51 -14.95
CA ILE A 16 -1.99 24.62 -15.04
C ILE A 16 -1.18 24.66 -13.73
N ALA A 17 -0.96 25.85 -13.16
CA ALA A 17 -0.27 26.00 -11.88
C ALA A 17 -1.03 25.34 -10.73
N ALA A 18 -2.36 25.44 -10.71
CA ALA A 18 -3.20 24.75 -9.72
C ALA A 18 -3.13 23.22 -9.88
N GLY A 19 -3.14 22.70 -11.12
CA GLY A 19 -3.04 21.26 -11.39
C GLY A 19 -1.72 20.63 -10.93
N LEU A 20 -0.61 21.36 -11.02
CA LEU A 20 0.71 20.92 -10.54
C LEU A 20 0.79 20.78 -9.01
N MET A 21 -0.09 21.43 -8.26
CA MET A 21 -0.13 21.36 -6.78
C MET A 21 -1.03 20.23 -6.27
N VAL A 22 -1.76 19.52 -7.15
CA VAL A 22 -2.64 18.40 -6.81
C VAL A 22 -1.93 17.09 -7.09
N SER A 23 -0.91 16.74 -6.31
CA SER A 23 -0.36 15.39 -6.30
C SER A 23 0.31 15.10 -4.98
N ASN A 24 -0.24 14.13 -4.24
CA ASN A 24 0.46 13.00 -3.60
C ASN A 24 -0.23 12.46 -2.32
N SER A 25 -1.53 12.68 -2.11
CA SER A 25 -2.28 11.87 -1.15
C SER A 25 -2.50 10.50 -1.79
N GLY A 26 -1.63 9.53 -1.50
CA GLY A 26 -1.90 8.12 -1.78
C GLY A 26 -3.15 7.71 -1.01
N HIS A 27 -4.31 7.75 -1.67
CA HIS A 27 -5.55 7.28 -1.08
C HIS A 27 -5.44 5.77 -0.94
N ALA A 28 -5.70 5.23 0.25
CA ALA A 28 -5.88 3.79 0.40
C ALA A 28 -7.07 3.40 -0.48
N GLU A 29 -6.82 2.60 -1.52
CA GLU A 29 -7.89 2.16 -2.41
C GLU A 29 -8.79 1.14 -1.71
N TYR A 30 -10.02 0.98 -2.21
CA TYR A 30 -10.97 0.02 -1.64
C TYR A 30 -10.35 -1.39 -1.57
N GLY A 31 -10.16 -1.87 -0.34
CA GLY A 31 -9.60 -3.16 -0.02
C GLY A 31 -8.18 -3.10 0.53
N ASP A 32 -7.43 -2.01 0.39
CA ASP A 32 -6.08 -1.92 0.96
C ASP A 32 -6.14 -2.01 2.49
N ILE A 33 -5.26 -2.82 3.07
CA ILE A 33 -5.20 -3.04 4.50
C ILE A 33 -3.85 -2.64 5.06
N VAL A 34 -3.88 -2.05 6.25
CA VAL A 34 -2.69 -1.82 7.04
C VAL A 34 -2.58 -2.94 8.07
N LEU A 35 -1.46 -3.65 8.07
CA LEU A 35 -1.18 -4.71 9.02
C LEU A 35 -0.57 -4.11 10.28
N ILE A 36 -1.34 -4.08 11.37
CA ILE A 36 -0.93 -3.45 12.64
C ILE A 36 -0.82 -4.44 13.81
N ASN A 37 -1.14 -5.73 13.59
CA ASN A 37 -1.13 -6.75 14.63
C ASN A 37 0.24 -6.96 15.29
N LYS A 38 1.32 -6.66 14.56
CA LYS A 38 2.71 -6.81 15.03
C LYS A 38 3.39 -5.45 15.22
N GLN A 39 2.63 -4.41 15.56
CA GLN A 39 3.13 -3.03 15.68
C GLN A 39 4.39 -2.93 16.55
N GLU A 40 4.35 -3.46 17.78
CA GLU A 40 5.49 -3.44 18.70
C GLU A 40 6.75 -4.11 18.11
N SER A 41 6.56 -5.23 17.38
CA SER A 41 7.67 -5.91 16.71
C SER A 41 8.26 -5.08 15.58
N MET A 42 7.42 -4.38 14.81
CA MET A 42 7.86 -3.50 13.72
C MET A 42 8.59 -2.27 14.26
N GLU A 43 8.08 -1.68 15.33
CA GLU A 43 8.73 -0.57 16.04
C GLU A 43 10.11 -0.98 16.57
N LYS A 44 10.22 -2.13 17.22
CA LYS A 44 11.49 -2.68 17.70
C LYS A 44 12.50 -2.93 16.56
N ALA A 45 12.00 -3.31 15.39
CA ALA A 45 12.81 -3.53 14.20
C ALA A 45 13.14 -2.23 13.44
N GLY A 46 12.60 -1.08 13.86
CA GLY A 46 12.82 0.21 13.19
C GLY A 46 12.17 0.31 11.81
N VAL A 47 11.09 -0.43 11.56
CA VAL A 47 10.35 -0.43 10.29
C VAL A 47 8.92 0.09 10.47
N ASN A 48 8.36 0.65 9.41
CA ASN A 48 6.98 1.14 9.42
C ASN A 48 5.96 -0.01 9.38
N PRO A 49 4.67 0.25 9.64
CA PRO A 49 3.62 -0.72 9.38
C PRO A 49 3.54 -1.11 7.90
N VAL A 50 3.03 -2.31 7.64
CA VAL A 50 2.86 -2.81 6.26
C VAL A 50 1.56 -2.31 5.69
N LEU A 51 1.62 -1.66 4.52
CA LEU A 51 0.46 -1.41 3.66
C LEU A 51 0.40 -2.52 2.63
N PHE A 52 -0.69 -3.31 2.63
CA PHE A 52 -0.95 -4.31 1.62
C PHE A 52 -1.92 -3.75 0.56
N PRO A 53 -1.45 -3.50 -0.67
CA PRO A 53 -2.29 -2.96 -1.74
C PRO A 53 -3.07 -4.09 -2.44
N HIS A 54 -4.34 -4.28 -2.10
CA HIS A 54 -5.17 -5.32 -2.75
C HIS A 54 -5.31 -5.05 -4.24
N TRP A 55 -5.40 -3.79 -4.66
CA TRP A 55 -5.49 -3.43 -6.08
C TRP A 55 -4.35 -4.03 -6.90
N PHE A 56 -3.09 -3.82 -6.50
CA PHE A 56 -1.93 -4.29 -7.24
C PHE A 56 -1.88 -5.83 -7.36
N HIS A 57 -2.37 -6.53 -6.36
CA HIS A 57 -2.48 -7.99 -6.38
C HIS A 57 -3.66 -8.46 -7.23
N ARG A 58 -4.81 -7.77 -7.17
CA ARG A 58 -6.04 -8.13 -7.92
C ARG A 58 -5.92 -7.96 -9.43
N ILE A 59 -5.04 -7.09 -9.91
CA ILE A 59 -4.78 -6.96 -11.36
C ILE A 59 -4.06 -8.19 -11.95
N ARG A 60 -3.45 -9.04 -11.10
CA ARG A 60 -2.71 -10.25 -11.53
C ARG A 60 -3.34 -11.54 -11.03
N PHE A 61 -3.99 -11.52 -9.88
CA PHE A 61 -4.50 -12.70 -9.19
C PHE A 61 -5.97 -12.57 -8.81
N LYS A 62 -6.70 -13.69 -8.91
CA LYS A 62 -8.09 -13.78 -8.43
C LYS A 62 -8.10 -13.95 -6.90
N CYS A 63 -9.20 -13.58 -6.26
CA CYS A 63 -9.36 -13.66 -4.79
C CYS A 63 -9.00 -15.05 -4.23
N LYS A 64 -9.38 -16.12 -4.93
CA LYS A 64 -9.12 -17.51 -4.51
C LYS A 64 -7.64 -17.88 -4.41
N VAL A 65 -6.76 -17.17 -5.13
CA VAL A 65 -5.31 -17.41 -5.04
C VAL A 65 -4.79 -17.09 -3.63
N CYS A 66 -5.39 -16.09 -2.98
CA CYS A 66 -5.00 -15.67 -1.64
C CYS A 66 -5.92 -16.24 -0.56
N HIS A 67 -7.23 -16.31 -0.82
CA HIS A 67 -8.25 -16.66 0.17
C HIS A 67 -8.99 -17.96 -0.18
N GLU A 68 -9.24 -18.88 0.75
CA GLU A 68 -8.87 -18.84 2.18
C GLU A 68 -7.58 -19.61 2.49
N ASP A 69 -6.90 -20.10 1.45
CA ASP A 69 -5.76 -21.02 1.60
C ASP A 69 -4.52 -20.34 2.20
N ILE A 70 -4.18 -19.12 1.77
CA ILE A 70 -3.00 -18.39 2.26
C ILE A 70 -3.37 -17.41 3.37
N PHE A 71 -4.53 -16.78 3.26
CA PHE A 71 -5.02 -15.79 4.21
C PHE A 71 -6.49 -16.04 4.55
N ILE A 72 -6.85 -15.92 5.82
CA ILE A 72 -8.23 -15.84 6.27
C ILE A 72 -8.79 -14.48 5.85
N LEU A 73 -9.98 -14.44 5.27
CA LEU A 73 -10.68 -13.22 4.85
C LEU A 73 -11.29 -12.46 6.05
N LYS A 74 -10.44 -12.15 7.04
CA LYS A 74 -10.80 -11.41 8.24
C LYS A 74 -9.61 -10.59 8.69
N LYS A 75 -9.81 -9.27 8.82
CA LYS A 75 -8.77 -8.36 9.32
C LYS A 75 -8.30 -8.83 10.70
N GLY A 76 -6.99 -8.85 10.88
CA GLY A 76 -6.38 -9.23 12.14
C GLY A 76 -6.40 -10.73 12.47
N ALA A 77 -7.01 -11.60 11.65
CA ALA A 77 -7.08 -13.04 11.91
C ALA A 77 -5.81 -13.82 11.50
N ASN A 78 -4.94 -13.21 10.69
CA ASN A 78 -3.73 -13.84 10.20
C ASN A 78 -2.53 -13.46 11.08
N ASP A 79 -1.88 -14.45 11.68
CA ASP A 79 -0.68 -14.26 12.48
C ASP A 79 0.57 -14.28 11.58
N ILE A 80 0.80 -13.15 10.92
CA ILE A 80 1.90 -12.96 9.97
C ILE A 80 3.12 -12.44 10.72
N ASP A 81 4.28 -13.06 10.51
CA ASP A 81 5.58 -12.57 10.95
C ASP A 81 6.65 -12.89 9.90
N MET A 82 7.82 -12.26 10.02
CA MET A 82 8.92 -12.46 9.06
C MET A 82 9.48 -13.87 9.08
N GLY A 83 9.42 -14.60 10.20
CA GLY A 83 9.87 -15.99 10.28
C GLY A 83 9.03 -16.88 9.35
N LYS A 84 7.70 -16.73 9.41
CA LYS A 84 6.76 -17.43 8.53
C LYS A 84 6.87 -16.98 7.07
N ILE A 85 7.12 -15.69 6.82
CA ILE A 85 7.36 -15.21 5.46
C ILE A 85 8.62 -15.86 4.87
N MET A 86 9.71 -15.92 5.64
CA MET A 86 10.97 -16.54 5.21
C MET A 86 10.86 -18.06 5.06
N SER A 87 9.93 -18.73 5.76
CA SER A 87 9.61 -20.16 5.57
C SER A 87 8.69 -20.44 4.37
N GLY A 88 8.29 -19.43 3.60
CA GLY A 88 7.44 -19.60 2.43
C GLY A 88 5.93 -19.63 2.74
N GLU A 89 5.52 -19.04 3.86
CA GLU A 89 4.11 -18.83 4.23
C GLU A 89 3.67 -17.38 3.98
N PHE A 90 2.36 -17.14 3.96
CA PHE A 90 1.77 -15.82 3.73
C PHE A 90 2.36 -15.11 2.49
N CYS A 91 2.98 -13.94 2.69
CA CYS A 91 3.64 -13.16 1.65
C CYS A 91 4.72 -14.00 0.93
N GLY A 92 5.42 -14.86 1.66
CA GLY A 92 6.49 -15.73 1.16
C GLY A 92 6.03 -16.81 0.18
N LYS A 93 4.72 -17.08 0.06
CA LYS A 93 4.20 -17.95 -1.01
C LYS A 93 4.52 -17.41 -2.40
N CYS A 94 4.58 -16.08 -2.54
CA CYS A 94 4.85 -15.40 -3.80
C CYS A 94 6.13 -14.55 -3.75
N HIS A 95 6.39 -13.86 -2.64
CA HIS A 95 7.63 -13.12 -2.42
C HIS A 95 8.76 -14.09 -2.04
N ASN A 96 9.25 -14.82 -3.04
CA ASN A 96 10.20 -15.92 -2.89
C ASN A 96 11.34 -15.88 -3.93
N GLY A 97 11.47 -14.78 -4.68
CA GLY A 97 12.47 -14.61 -5.73
C GLY A 97 12.09 -15.24 -7.08
N LEU A 98 11.00 -16.00 -7.15
CA LEU A 98 10.53 -16.67 -8.36
C LEU A 98 9.27 -16.02 -8.94
N ILE A 99 8.25 -15.82 -8.11
CA ILE A 99 6.96 -15.23 -8.53
C ILE A 99 7.00 -13.71 -8.37
N ALA A 100 7.55 -13.26 -7.25
CA ALA A 100 7.81 -11.87 -6.94
C ALA A 100 9.18 -11.73 -6.27
N TRP A 101 9.62 -10.49 -6.06
CA TRP A 101 10.88 -10.20 -5.39
C TRP A 101 10.94 -10.86 -4.00
N GLU A 102 12.15 -11.22 -3.58
CA GLU A 102 12.41 -11.77 -2.25
C GLU A 102 12.03 -10.77 -1.13
N PRO A 103 11.61 -11.24 0.06
CA PRO A 103 11.11 -10.38 1.13
C PRO A 103 12.26 -9.76 1.94
N LEU A 104 13.32 -9.33 1.25
CA LEU A 104 14.53 -8.75 1.83
C LEU A 104 14.56 -7.22 1.71
N ASP A 105 13.77 -6.65 0.80
CA ASP A 105 13.63 -5.20 0.63
C ASP A 105 12.51 -4.68 1.54
N CYS A 106 12.87 -4.37 2.80
CA CYS A 106 11.94 -4.02 3.86
C CYS A 106 10.99 -2.88 3.48
N VAL A 107 11.49 -1.85 2.79
CA VAL A 107 10.72 -0.62 2.51
C VAL A 107 9.60 -0.83 1.49
N ARG A 108 9.64 -1.92 0.71
CA ARG A 108 8.55 -2.27 -0.21
C ARG A 108 7.28 -2.70 0.50
N CYS A 109 7.43 -3.43 1.60
CA CYS A 109 6.31 -3.90 2.40
C CYS A 109 5.97 -2.88 3.50
N HIS A 110 6.99 -2.44 4.25
CA HIS A 110 6.89 -1.51 5.36
C HIS A 110 6.80 -0.05 4.87
N SER A 111 5.73 0.26 4.16
CA SER A 111 5.54 1.50 3.41
C SER A 111 4.47 2.44 4.00
N TYR A 112 3.71 2.00 5.01
CA TYR A 112 2.66 2.83 5.59
C TYR A 112 3.25 3.96 6.43
N LYS A 113 2.93 5.21 6.08
CA LYS A 113 3.41 6.42 6.79
C LYS A 113 2.30 7.22 7.47
N GLY A 114 1.06 6.71 7.43
CA GLY A 114 -0.08 7.39 8.01
C GLY A 114 -0.18 7.18 9.53
N GLU A 115 -1.08 7.92 10.17
CA GLU A 115 -1.41 7.69 11.57
C GLU A 115 -2.10 6.33 11.73
N ILE A 116 -1.75 5.60 12.79
CA ILE A 116 -2.41 4.35 13.14
C ILE A 116 -3.63 4.70 13.97
N SER A 117 -4.81 4.71 13.34
CA SER A 117 -6.07 4.97 14.06
C SER A 117 -6.35 3.85 15.10
N PRO A 118 -6.74 4.20 16.34
CA PRO A 118 -7.11 3.22 17.37
C PRO A 118 -8.23 2.27 16.96
N ALA A 119 -9.11 2.68 16.03
CA ALA A 119 -10.18 1.87 15.47
C ALA A 119 -9.70 0.75 14.52
N GLY A 120 -8.39 0.66 14.29
CA GLY A 120 -7.77 -0.34 13.44
C GLY A 120 -7.42 -1.66 14.13
N LYS A 121 -7.46 -1.72 15.47
CA LYS A 121 -7.22 -2.93 16.27
C LYS A 121 -8.45 -3.83 16.32
#